data_AF-A0A3L7WKN1-F1
#
_entry.id   AF-A0A3L7WKN1-F1
#
_cell.length_a   1.000
_cell.length_b   1.000
_cell.length_c   1.000
_cell.angle_alpha   90.00
_cell.angle_beta   90.00
_cell.angle_gamma   90.00
#
_symmetry.space_group_name_H-M   'P 1'
#
loop_
_entity.id
_entity.type
_entity.pdbx_description
1 polymer ?
#
loop_
_entity_poly.entity_id
_entity_poly.type
_entity_poly.pdbx_seq_one_letter_code
_entity_poly.pdbx_strand_id
1 'polypeptide(L)'
;IDEQLTIIVAGLLDLDGVQRAAMRLAMVELQHLRDTDRASFGVRYEQQFIGPIRAIITAGIQAGTVRQLDVMLTTWAFLGMLYPFSMSSHRNRDARAQSQALVDLFLGGIRA
;
A
#
# COMPACT_ATOMS: atom_id res chain seq x y z
N ILE A 1 -4.46 11.71 8.38
CA ILE A 1 -3.70 10.72 7.57
C ILE A 1 -4.30 9.32 7.72
N ASP A 2 -4.69 8.96 8.94
CA ASP A 2 -5.31 7.71 9.38
C ASP A 2 -6.42 7.21 8.45
N GLU A 3 -7.50 7.98 8.31
CA GLU A 3 -8.66 7.58 7.50
C GLU A 3 -8.27 7.31 6.04
N GLN A 4 -7.38 8.11 5.46
CA GLN A 4 -6.94 7.95 4.08
C GLN A 4 -6.14 6.65 3.90
N LEU A 5 -5.24 6.33 4.83
CA LEU A 5 -4.52 5.06 4.81
C LEU A 5 -5.46 3.88 5.06
N THR A 6 -6.43 4.01 5.97
CA THR A 6 -7.41 2.95 6.25
C THR A 6 -8.24 2.62 5.01
N ILE A 7 -8.66 3.62 4.24
CA ILE A 7 -9.39 3.41 2.97
C ILE A 7 -8.53 2.65 1.95
N ILE A 8 -7.25 3.00 1.82
CA ILE A 8 -6.32 2.30 0.91
C ILE A 8 -6.14 0.83 1.33
N VAL A 9 -5.92 0.58 2.63
CA VAL A 9 -5.76 -0.80 3.15
C VAL A 9 -7.05 -1.59 2.97
N ALA A 10 -8.21 -1.00 3.26
CA ALA A 10 -9.49 -1.66 3.07
C ALA A 10 -9.72 -2.05 1.60
N GLY A 11 -9.42 -1.16 0.66
CA GLY A 11 -9.49 -1.46 -0.78
C GLY A 11 -8.55 -2.59 -1.20
N LEU A 12 -7.33 -2.64 -0.65
CA LEU A 12 -6.37 -3.72 -0.90
C LEU A 12 -6.85 -5.06 -0.34
N LEU A 13 -7.46 -5.07 0.84
CA LEU A 13 -7.94 -6.29 1.50
C LEU A 13 -9.26 -6.81 0.93
N ASP A 14 -10.07 -5.95 0.30
CA ASP A 14 -11.35 -6.34 -0.31
C ASP A 14 -11.23 -6.77 -1.78
N LEU A 15 -10.01 -6.79 -2.33
CA LEU A 15 -9.77 -7.32 -3.69
C LEU A 15 -10.34 -8.74 -3.83
N ASP A 16 -11.13 -8.94 -4.89
CA ASP A 16 -11.71 -10.23 -5.18
C ASP A 16 -10.64 -11.26 -5.63
N GLY A 17 -11.07 -12.49 -5.91
CA GLY A 17 -10.15 -13.54 -6.34
C GLY A 17 -9.42 -13.23 -7.65
N VAL A 18 -10.12 -12.60 -8.60
CA VAL A 18 -9.58 -12.26 -9.93
C VAL A 18 -8.58 -11.12 -9.82
N GLN A 19 -8.92 -10.08 -9.07
CA GLN A 19 -8.07 -8.92 -8.83
C GLN A 19 -6.79 -9.32 -8.08
N ARG A 20 -6.88 -10.18 -7.05
CA ARG A 20 -5.70 -10.71 -6.37
C ARG A 20 -4.85 -11.60 -7.26
N ALA A 21 -5.47 -12.42 -8.12
CA ALA A 21 -4.74 -13.23 -9.09
C ALA A 21 -4.00 -12.34 -10.10
N ALA A 22 -4.64 -11.28 -10.60
CA ALA A 22 -4.02 -10.31 -11.50
C ALA A 22 -2.86 -9.56 -10.84
N MET A 23 -3.03 -9.13 -9.58
CA MET A 23 -1.97 -8.50 -8.80
C MET A 23 -0.77 -9.43 -8.62
N ARG A 24 -1.00 -10.68 -8.22
CA ARG A 24 0.07 -11.70 -8.08
C ARG A 24 0.76 -11.99 -9.40
N LEU A 25 0.00 -12.12 -10.49
CA LEU A 25 0.53 -12.33 -11.83
C LEU A 25 1.45 -11.18 -12.22
N ALA A 26 1.04 -9.94 -12.01
CA ALA A 26 1.88 -8.78 -12.26
C ALA A 26 3.19 -8.86 -11.44
N MET A 27 3.12 -9.19 -10.14
CA MET A 27 4.34 -9.27 -9.30
C MET A 27 5.37 -10.31 -9.79
N VAL A 28 4.92 -11.39 -10.43
CA VAL A 28 5.80 -12.48 -10.90
C VAL A 28 6.20 -12.32 -12.36
N GLU A 29 5.29 -11.88 -13.23
CA GLU A 29 5.47 -11.89 -14.68
C GLU A 29 5.98 -10.57 -15.26
N LEU A 30 5.95 -9.46 -14.51
CA LEU A 30 6.46 -8.17 -14.98
C LEU A 30 7.93 -8.22 -15.41
N GLN A 31 8.72 -9.13 -14.83
CA GLN A 31 10.12 -9.34 -15.19
C GLN A 31 10.30 -9.95 -16.59
N HIS A 32 9.27 -10.61 -17.12
CA HIS A 32 9.30 -11.25 -18.45
C HIS A 32 8.77 -10.32 -19.56
N LEU A 33 8.28 -9.12 -19.22
CA LEU A 33 7.87 -8.13 -20.20
C LEU A 33 9.08 -7.50 -20.89
N ARG A 34 8.86 -6.98 -22.11
CA ARG A 34 9.82 -6.10 -22.78
C ARG A 34 10.08 -4.87 -21.91
N ASP A 35 11.30 -4.34 -21.98
CA ASP A 35 11.72 -3.20 -21.16
C ASP A 35 10.78 -1.99 -21.28
N THR A 36 10.28 -1.70 -22.49
CA THR A 36 9.36 -0.59 -22.75
C THR A 36 8.01 -0.78 -22.06
N ASP A 37 7.50 -2.01 -22.03
CA ASP A 37 6.21 -2.35 -21.43
C ASP A 37 6.33 -2.35 -19.90
N ARG A 38 7.44 -2.89 -19.38
CA ARG A 38 7.78 -2.87 -17.95
C ARG A 38 7.94 -1.43 -17.43
N ALA A 39 8.65 -0.58 -18.17
CA ALA A 39 8.80 0.84 -17.82
C ALA A 39 7.45 1.57 -17.83
N SER A 40 6.63 1.33 -18.84
CA SER A 40 5.29 1.92 -18.94
C SER A 40 4.38 1.50 -17.79
N PHE A 41 4.43 0.23 -17.39
CA PHE A 41 3.74 -0.26 -16.20
C PHE A 41 4.26 0.43 -14.94
N GLY A 42 5.59 0.51 -14.76
CA GLY A 42 6.23 1.15 -13.62
C GLY A 42 5.78 2.60 -13.42
N VAL A 43 5.72 3.39 -14.50
CA VAL A 43 5.23 4.78 -14.45
C VAL A 43 3.78 4.84 -13.96
N ARG A 44 2.90 3.98 -14.47
CA ARG A 44 1.48 3.95 -14.05
C ARG A 44 1.33 3.49 -12.62
N TYR A 45 2.03 2.43 -12.22
CA TYR A 45 2.02 1.91 -10.86
C TYR A 45 2.51 2.96 -9.85
N GLU A 46 3.58 3.66 -10.22
CA GLU A 46 4.12 4.76 -9.44
C GLU A 46 3.11 5.91 -9.28
N GLN A 47 2.48 6.34 -10.37
CA GLN A 47 1.54 7.48 -10.34
C GLN A 47 0.22 7.15 -9.65
N GLN A 48 -0.31 5.95 -9.86
CA GLN A 48 -1.67 5.60 -9.44
C GLN A 48 -1.73 4.89 -8.09
N PHE A 49 -0.63 4.29 -7.63
CA PHE A 49 -0.61 3.52 -6.38
C PHE A 49 0.42 4.04 -5.37
N ILE A 50 1.70 4.10 -5.74
CA ILE A 50 2.76 4.50 -4.80
C ILE A 50 2.70 6.01 -4.49
N GLY A 51 2.45 6.83 -5.50
CA GLY A 51 2.38 8.29 -5.44
C GLY A 51 1.37 8.79 -4.40
N PRO A 52 0.10 8.36 -4.45
CA PRO A 52 -0.90 8.72 -3.45
C PRO A 52 -0.47 8.40 -2.00
N ILE A 53 0.13 7.23 -1.76
CA ILE A 53 0.60 6.84 -0.41
C ILE A 53 1.71 7.79 0.07
N ARG A 54 2.68 8.13 -0.79
CA ARG A 54 3.72 9.11 -0.47
C ARG A 54 3.18 10.50 -0.20
N ALA A 55 2.17 10.93 -0.97
CA ALA A 55 1.54 12.23 -0.78
C ALA A 55 0.86 12.31 0.59
N ILE A 56 0.18 11.23 1.00
CA ILE A 56 -0.46 11.11 2.31
C ILE A 56 0.58 11.21 3.44
N ILE A 57 1.69 10.45 3.35
CA ILE A 57 2.76 10.48 4.36
C ILE A 57 3.43 11.87 4.41
N THR A 58 3.75 12.45 3.25
CA THR A 58 4.34 13.80 3.15
C THR A 58 3.45 14.85 3.83
N ALA A 59 2.14 14.81 3.57
CA ALA A 59 1.20 15.71 4.20
C ALA A 59 1.16 15.53 5.73
N GLY A 60 1.25 14.29 6.21
CA GLY A 60 1.34 13.99 7.64
C GLY A 60 2.59 14.58 8.31
N ILE A 61 3.74 14.52 7.61
CA ILE A 61 5.01 15.13 8.05
C ILE A 61 4.91 16.65 8.08
N GLN A 62 4.38 17.27 7.01
CA GLN A 62 4.21 18.72 6.92
C GLN A 62 3.25 19.26 8.00
N ALA A 63 2.21 18.50 8.34
CA ALA A 63 1.26 18.84 9.39
C ALA A 63 1.79 18.57 10.82
N GLY A 64 2.98 17.98 10.98
CA GLY A 64 3.55 17.61 12.28
C GLY A 64 2.88 16.42 12.97
N THR A 65 2.00 15.70 12.27
CA THR A 65 1.32 14.50 12.79
C THR A 65 2.15 13.21 12.65
N VAL A 66 3.15 13.25 11.76
CA VAL A 66 4.13 12.19 11.51
C VAL A 66 5.52 12.78 11.72
N ARG A 67 6.43 12.01 12.33
CA ARG A 67 7.82 12.42 12.53
C ARG A 67 8.53 12.65 11.20
N GLN A 68 9.55 13.50 11.21
CA GLN A 68 10.45 13.68 10.06
C GLN A 68 11.17 12.36 9.77
N LEU A 69 10.76 11.69 8.70
CA LEU A 69 11.24 10.39 8.25
C LEU A 69 11.43 10.42 6.73
N ASP A 70 12.26 9.52 6.20
CA ASP A 70 12.36 9.34 4.75
C ASP A 70 11.02 8.80 4.21
N VAL A 71 10.36 9.58 3.34
CA VAL A 71 9.02 9.27 2.82
C VAL A 71 9.03 7.99 2.00
N MET A 72 10.09 7.74 1.23
CA MET A 72 10.18 6.57 0.36
C MET A 72 10.34 5.30 1.18
N LEU A 73 11.26 5.28 2.14
CA LEU A 73 11.46 4.17 3.07
C LEU A 73 10.18 3.89 3.88
N THR A 74 9.54 4.94 4.39
CA THR A 74 8.28 4.82 5.16
C THR A 74 7.16 4.21 4.32
N THR A 75 7.07 4.59 3.04
CA THR A 75 6.11 4.01 2.09
C THR A 75 6.39 2.53 1.83
N TRP A 76 7.65 2.16 1.62
CA TRP A 76 8.02 0.75 1.42
C TRP A 76 7.81 -0.09 2.67
N ALA A 77 8.07 0.46 3.87
CA ALA A 77 7.78 -0.22 5.13
C ALA A 77 6.28 -0.49 5.30
N PHE A 78 5.44 0.49 4.96
CA PHE A 78 3.98 0.33 4.95
C PHE A 78 3.55 -0.78 4.00
N LEU A 79 4.00 -0.76 2.74
CA LEU A 79 3.65 -1.77 1.75
C LEU A 79 4.16 -3.18 2.13
N GLY A 80 5.38 -3.26 2.66
CA GLY A 80 5.96 -4.52 3.14
C GLY A 80 5.14 -5.14 4.28
N MET A 81 4.61 -4.32 5.18
CA MET A 81 3.71 -4.77 6.25
C MET A 81 2.39 -5.32 5.72
N LEU A 82 1.87 -4.78 4.62
CA LEU A 82 0.59 -5.21 4.03
C LEU A 82 0.73 -6.47 3.16
N TYR A 83 1.94 -6.76 2.66
CA TYR A 83 2.19 -7.84 1.71
C TYR A 83 1.63 -9.22 2.14
N PRO A 84 1.84 -9.69 3.39
CA PRO A 84 1.29 -10.98 3.84
C PRO A 84 -0.23 -11.07 3.78
N PHE A 85 -0.93 -9.95 4.03
CA PHE A 85 -2.39 -9.90 4.06
C PHE A 85 -3.00 -9.86 2.66
N SER A 86 -2.37 -9.09 1.76
CA SER A 86 -2.78 -8.98 0.35
C SER A 86 -2.74 -10.33 -0.40
N MET A 87 -1.87 -11.24 0.06
CA MET A 87 -1.71 -12.57 -0.52
C MET A 87 -2.52 -13.64 0.21
N SER A 88 -3.12 -13.36 1.35
CA SER A 88 -3.89 -14.38 2.08
C SER A 88 -5.21 -14.70 1.34
N SER A 89 -5.53 -15.99 1.21
CA SER A 89 -6.80 -16.44 0.58
C SER A 89 -8.01 -16.31 1.52
N HIS A 90 -7.76 -16.06 2.80
CA HIS A 90 -8.79 -15.94 3.82
C HIS A 90 -9.40 -14.54 3.75
N ARG A 91 -10.67 -14.43 3.30
CA ARG A 91 -11.44 -13.20 3.52
C ARG A 91 -11.67 -13.07 5.02
N ASN A 92 -11.06 -12.06 5.63
CA ASN A 92 -11.36 -11.76 7.02
C ASN A 92 -12.81 -11.25 7.09
N ARG A 93 -13.61 -11.74 8.05
CA ARG A 93 -15.03 -11.37 8.18
C ARG A 93 -15.22 -9.88 8.53
N ASP A 94 -14.16 -9.23 9.02
CA ASP A 94 -14.14 -7.80 9.32
C ASP A 94 -12.90 -7.11 8.71
N ALA A 95 -12.93 -6.93 7.39
CA ALA A 95 -11.86 -6.26 6.64
C ALA A 95 -11.64 -4.82 7.13
N ARG A 96 -12.69 -4.15 7.63
CA ARG A 96 -12.61 -2.79 8.15
C ARG A 96 -11.83 -2.74 9.46
N ALA A 97 -12.17 -3.57 10.44
CA ALA A 97 -11.45 -3.63 11.71
C ALA A 97 -9.98 -4.06 11.50
N GLN A 98 -9.73 -5.00 10.60
CA GLN A 98 -8.37 -5.38 10.25
C GLN A 98 -7.58 -4.24 9.61
N SER A 99 -8.19 -3.50 8.67
CA SER A 99 -7.54 -2.34 8.03
C SER A 99 -7.17 -1.28 9.06
N GLN A 100 -8.09 -0.98 9.97
CA GLN A 100 -7.86 -0.03 11.05
C GLN A 100 -6.70 -0.48 11.96
N ALA A 101 -6.70 -1.75 12.38
CA ALA A 101 -5.64 -2.29 13.24
C ALA A 101 -4.25 -2.24 12.57
N LEU A 102 -4.16 -2.52 11.26
CA LEU A 102 -2.90 -2.43 10.51
C LEU A 102 -2.41 -0.99 10.39
N VAL A 103 -3.30 -0.04 10.13
CA VAL A 103 -2.97 1.38 10.04
C VAL A 103 -2.58 1.93 11.41
N ASP A 104 -3.30 1.59 12.47
CA ASP A 104 -2.97 2.01 13.84
C ASP A 104 -1.59 1.50 14.27
N LEU A 105 -1.27 0.24 13.97
CA LEU A 105 0.04 -0.34 14.25
C LEU A 105 1.15 0.38 13.48
N PHE A 106 0.95 0.65 12.20
CA PHE A 106 1.91 1.40 11.39
C PHE A 106 2.11 2.83 11.92
N LEU A 107 1.02 3.55 12.18
CA LEU A 107 1.05 4.92 12.67
C LEU A 107 1.62 5.02 14.08
N GLY A 108 1.39 4.04 14.94
CA GLY A 108 2.05 3.95 16.25
C GLY A 108 3.58 3.93 16.15
N GLY A 109 4.13 3.45 15.03
CA GLY A 109 5.56 3.47 14.76
C GLY A 109 6.10 4.81 14.23
N ILE A 110 5.27 5.70 13.68
CA ILE A 110 5.75 6.90 12.96
C ILE A 110 5.15 8.23 13.41
N ARG A 111 4.12 8.23 14.25
CA ARG A 111 3.54 9.46 14.85
C ARG A 111 4.58 10.24 15.66
N ALA A 112 4.38 11.57 15.70
CA ALA A 112 5.20 12.54 16.43
C ALA A 112 4.82 12.66 17.91
#